data_AF-A0A7C3W1C5-F1
#
_entry.id   AF-A0A7C3W1C5-F1
#
_cell.length_a   1.000
_cell.length_b   1.000
_cell.length_c   1.000
_cell.angle_alpha   90.00
_cell.angle_beta   90.00
_cell.angle_gamma   90.00
#
_symmetry.space_group_name_H-M   'P 1'
#
loop_
_entity.id
_entity.type
_entity.pdbx_description
1 polymer ?
#
loop_
_entity_poly.entity_id
_entity_poly.type
_entity_poly.pdbx_seq_one_letter_code
_entity_poly.pdbx_strand_id
1 'polypeptide(L)'
;MPIRKARSAGQGLVEFALILPLLLMLLLGIVEGARIAWAFVTVQEAAREAARYAVSGQPYNENGDPWTFGASLADGYSPGLCLRGIDDFGSCNTTDPTASNAIDRVEAISNVAIRHARGLAVERYAITSGVYTATGYYDRPGTLGVLIIGQSDETDITGTPDHAGREGLNVWVQVYYNVEMVDPIY
;
A
#
# COMPACT_ATOMS: atom_id res chain seq x y z
N MET A 1 -58.28 -5.84 -50.41
CA MET A 1 -57.15 -6.66 -49.90
C MET A 1 -56.46 -5.90 -48.79
N PRO A 2 -56.35 -6.42 -47.54
CA PRO A 2 -55.65 -5.71 -46.48
C PRO A 2 -54.13 -5.95 -46.59
N ILE A 3 -53.35 -4.87 -46.49
CA ILE A 3 -51.89 -4.87 -46.55
C ILE A 3 -51.37 -5.25 -45.14
N ARG A 4 -50.79 -6.45 -44.99
CA ARG A 4 -50.10 -6.85 -43.75
C ARG A 4 -48.79 -6.07 -43.64
N LYS A 5 -48.69 -5.15 -42.66
CA LYS A 5 -47.42 -4.53 -42.27
C LYS A 5 -46.56 -5.56 -41.53
N ALA A 6 -45.45 -5.97 -42.13
CA ALA A 6 -44.38 -6.68 -41.44
C ALA A 6 -43.69 -5.71 -40.46
N ARG A 7 -44.13 -5.73 -39.19
CA ARG A 7 -43.45 -5.06 -38.07
C ARG A 7 -43.05 -6.11 -37.06
N SER A 8 -41.79 -6.53 -37.06
CA SER A 8 -41.20 -7.21 -35.89
C SER A 8 -39.67 -7.32 -35.94
N ALA A 9 -39.04 -7.26 -37.12
CA ALA A 9 -37.62 -7.61 -37.26
C ALA A 9 -36.61 -6.63 -36.61
N GLY A 10 -37.04 -5.46 -36.11
CA GLY A 10 -36.14 -4.47 -35.49
C GLY A 10 -36.44 -4.10 -34.05
N GLN A 11 -37.59 -4.54 -33.49
CA GLN A 11 -38.03 -4.09 -32.18
C GLN A 11 -37.16 -4.64 -31.04
N GLY A 12 -36.82 -5.93 -31.08
CA GLY A 12 -35.96 -6.55 -30.07
C GLY A 12 -34.54 -5.96 -30.03
N LEU A 13 -34.02 -5.49 -31.17
CA LEU A 13 -32.70 -4.87 -31.26
C LEU A 13 -32.68 -3.49 -30.58
N VAL A 14 -33.78 -2.72 -30.71
CA VAL A 14 -33.94 -1.42 -30.04
C VAL A 14 -34.14 -1.59 -28.53
N GLU A 15 -34.94 -2.56 -28.10
CA GLU A 15 -35.13 -2.86 -26.68
C GLU A 15 -33.81 -3.28 -26.01
N PHE A 16 -33.00 -4.11 -26.67
CA PHE A 16 -31.67 -4.49 -26.16
C PHE A 16 -30.71 -3.30 -26.10
N ALA A 17 -30.68 -2.45 -27.14
CA ALA A 17 -29.83 -1.27 -27.19
C ALA A 17 -30.11 -0.28 -26.05
N LEU A 18 -31.35 -0.24 -25.53
CA LEU A 18 -31.73 0.61 -24.39
C LEU A 18 -31.33 0.02 -23.03
N ILE A 19 -31.31 -1.32 -22.89
CA ILE A 19 -30.92 -1.99 -21.64
C ILE A 19 -29.40 -2.07 -21.51
N LEU A 20 -28.69 -2.23 -22.63
CA LEU A 20 -27.23 -2.32 -22.69
C LEU A 20 -26.50 -1.23 -21.88
N PRO A 21 -26.77 0.09 -22.02
CA PRO A 21 -26.06 1.12 -21.27
C PRO A 21 -26.29 1.02 -19.75
N LEU A 22 -27.50 0.63 -19.31
CA LEU A 22 -27.79 0.43 -17.89
C LEU A 22 -27.01 -0.78 -17.33
N LEU A 23 -26.96 -1.86 -18.10
CA LEU A 23 -26.21 -3.06 -17.73
C LEU A 23 -24.71 -2.79 -17.69
N LEU A 24 -24.17 -2.03 -18.64
CA LEU A 24 -22.77 -1.61 -18.64
C LEU A 24 -22.45 -0.70 -17.45
N MET A 25 -23.32 0.26 -17.13
CA MET A 25 -23.13 1.13 -15.96
C MET A 25 -23.13 0.34 -14.65
N LEU A 26 -24.03 -0.65 -14.52
CA LEU A 26 -24.06 -1.54 -13.36
C LEU A 26 -22.77 -2.37 -13.24
N LEU A 27 -22.31 -2.96 -14.36
CA LEU A 27 -21.08 -3.76 -14.37
C LEU A 27 -19.85 -2.92 -14.04
N LEU A 28 -19.71 -1.72 -14.64
CA LEU A 28 -18.60 -0.81 -14.34
C LEU A 28 -18.61 -0.38 -12.87
N GLY A 29 -19.79 -0.10 -12.31
CA GLY A 29 -19.93 0.23 -10.89
C GLY A 29 -19.51 -0.93 -9.97
N ILE A 30 -19.87 -2.17 -10.33
CA ILE A 30 -19.45 -3.37 -9.58
C ILE A 30 -17.93 -3.56 -9.67
N VAL A 31 -17.34 -3.41 -10.86
CA VAL A 31 -15.90 -3.56 -11.07
C VAL A 31 -15.12 -2.52 -10.27
N GLU A 32 -15.55 -1.26 -10.28
CA GLU A 32 -14.89 -0.20 -9.52
C GLU A 32 -15.04 -0.42 -8.00
N GLY A 33 -16.24 -0.79 -7.55
CA GLY A 33 -16.47 -1.16 -6.15
C GLY A 33 -15.60 -2.35 -5.70
N ALA A 34 -15.43 -3.36 -6.57
CA ALA A 34 -14.56 -4.50 -6.30
C ALA A 34 -13.08 -4.08 -6.19
N ARG A 35 -12.61 -3.13 -7.00
CA ARG A 35 -11.23 -2.60 -6.92
C ARG A 35 -10.98 -1.89 -5.60
N ILE A 36 -11.90 -1.04 -5.15
CA ILE A 36 -11.78 -0.33 -3.86
C ILE A 36 -11.78 -1.32 -2.70
N ALA A 37 -12.71 -2.27 -2.70
CA ALA A 37 -12.78 -3.31 -1.67
C ALA A 37 -11.51 -4.18 -1.63
N TRP A 38 -10.99 -4.53 -2.80
CA TRP A 38 -9.75 -5.29 -2.93
C TRP A 38 -8.54 -4.51 -2.39
N ALA A 39 -8.46 -3.21 -2.68
CA ALA A 39 -7.42 -2.34 -2.13
C ALA A 39 -7.50 -2.25 -0.60
N PHE A 40 -8.71 -2.09 -0.05
CA PHE A 40 -8.95 -2.01 1.39
C PHE A 40 -8.52 -3.27 2.15
N VAL A 41 -8.79 -4.46 1.61
CA VAL A 41 -8.36 -5.73 2.21
C VAL A 41 -6.84 -5.89 2.13
N THR A 42 -6.25 -5.52 0.99
CA THR A 42 -4.80 -5.61 0.78
C THR A 42 -4.02 -4.71 1.74
N VAL A 43 -4.48 -3.48 1.98
CA VAL A 43 -3.87 -2.55 2.93
C VAL A 43 -3.96 -3.07 4.37
N GLN A 44 -5.09 -3.65 4.77
CA GLN A 44 -5.25 -4.23 6.11
C GLN A 44 -4.32 -5.43 6.33
N GLU A 45 -4.17 -6.28 5.33
CA GLU A 45 -3.25 -7.42 5.40
C GLU A 45 -1.80 -6.94 5.48
N ALA A 46 -1.43 -5.95 4.68
CA ALA A 46 -0.11 -5.32 4.75
C ALA A 46 0.19 -4.73 6.14
N ALA A 47 -0.77 -4.01 6.72
CA ALA A 47 -0.63 -3.45 8.07
C ALA A 47 -0.49 -4.54 9.13
N ARG A 48 -1.31 -5.60 9.04
CA ARG A 48 -1.27 -6.71 9.99
C ARG A 48 0.06 -7.45 9.95
N GLU A 49 0.57 -7.76 8.77
CA GLU A 49 1.83 -8.50 8.66
C GLU A 49 3.03 -7.64 9.05
N ALA A 50 3.02 -6.35 8.71
CA ALA A 50 4.02 -5.42 9.19
C ALA A 50 4.01 -5.26 10.71
N ALA A 51 2.83 -5.18 11.34
CA ALA A 51 2.70 -5.15 12.80
C ALA A 51 3.17 -6.46 13.44
N ARG A 52 2.84 -7.62 12.84
CA ARG A 52 3.32 -8.92 13.30
C ARG A 52 4.85 -9.00 13.25
N TYR A 53 5.43 -8.54 12.15
CA TYR A 53 6.87 -8.47 11.97
C TYR A 53 7.54 -7.50 12.95
N ALA A 54 6.93 -6.34 13.21
CA ALA A 54 7.43 -5.37 14.18
C ALA A 54 7.53 -5.94 15.60
N VAL A 55 6.64 -6.87 15.96
CA VAL A 55 6.62 -7.53 17.28
C VAL A 55 7.54 -8.77 17.32
N SER A 56 7.52 -9.60 16.28
CA SER A 56 8.23 -10.89 16.28
C SER A 56 9.68 -10.80 15.78
N GLY A 57 9.99 -9.81 14.93
CA GLY A 57 11.21 -9.75 14.15
C GLY A 57 11.34 -10.85 13.08
N GLN A 58 10.34 -11.71 12.88
CA GLN A 58 10.43 -12.85 11.97
C GLN A 58 9.72 -12.57 10.65
N PRO A 59 10.35 -12.84 9.48
CA PRO A 59 11.52 -13.71 9.28
C PRO A 59 12.90 -13.03 9.41
N TYR A 60 13.90 -13.83 9.77
CA TYR A 60 15.31 -13.42 9.82
C TYR A 60 15.97 -13.42 8.43
N ASN A 61 17.07 -12.69 8.29
CA ASN A 61 17.97 -12.84 7.15
C ASN A 61 18.74 -14.18 7.21
N GLU A 62 19.59 -14.44 6.22
CA GLU A 62 20.50 -15.60 6.17
C GLU A 62 21.46 -15.70 7.37
N ASN A 63 21.75 -14.57 8.03
CA ASN A 63 22.64 -14.47 9.19
C ASN A 63 21.91 -14.62 10.54
N GLY A 64 20.58 -14.76 10.57
CA GLY A 64 19.79 -14.82 11.79
C GLY A 64 19.42 -13.46 12.39
N ASP A 65 19.73 -12.35 11.72
CA ASP A 65 19.37 -11.01 12.15
C ASP A 65 18.03 -10.59 11.53
N PRO A 66 17.09 -10.09 12.36
CA PRO A 66 15.78 -9.68 11.87
C PRO A 66 15.81 -8.29 11.21
N TRP A 67 16.79 -7.45 11.56
CA TRP A 67 16.73 -6.01 11.27
C TRP A 67 17.72 -5.52 10.21
N THR A 68 18.50 -6.39 9.57
CA THR A 68 19.53 -5.92 8.63
C THR A 68 18.93 -5.48 7.30
N PHE A 69 19.31 -4.28 6.86
CA PHE A 69 18.99 -3.79 5.52
C PHE A 69 19.77 -4.56 4.43
N GLY A 70 19.15 -4.77 3.26
CA GLY A 70 19.81 -5.29 2.06
C GLY A 70 20.19 -6.78 2.05
N ALA A 71 19.92 -7.53 3.13
CA ALA A 71 20.04 -8.98 3.10
C ALA A 71 18.86 -9.58 2.31
N SER A 72 19.13 -10.60 1.49
CA SER A 72 18.07 -11.50 1.04
C SER A 72 17.38 -12.05 2.28
N LEU A 73 16.09 -11.73 2.44
CA LEU A 73 15.29 -12.43 3.43
C LEU A 73 15.26 -13.91 3.01
N ALA A 74 15.17 -14.84 3.97
CA ALA A 74 15.27 -16.28 3.73
C ALA A 74 14.30 -16.81 2.63
N ASP A 75 13.24 -16.05 2.34
CA ASP A 75 12.28 -16.30 1.26
C ASP A 75 12.74 -15.81 -0.14
N GLY A 76 13.98 -15.37 -0.31
CA GLY A 76 14.54 -14.91 -1.59
C GLY A 76 14.09 -13.50 -2.02
N TYR A 77 13.47 -12.73 -1.13
CA TYR A 77 13.07 -11.35 -1.40
C TYR A 77 14.21 -10.39 -1.08
N SER A 78 14.69 -9.66 -2.08
CA SER A 78 15.61 -8.54 -1.94
C SER A 78 14.81 -7.23 -1.85
N PRO A 79 14.70 -6.57 -0.68
CA PRO A 79 14.16 -5.22 -0.62
C PRO A 79 15.02 -4.30 -1.52
N GLY A 80 14.38 -3.40 -2.26
CA GLY A 80 15.07 -2.46 -3.14
C GLY A 80 16.11 -1.66 -2.36
N LEU A 81 17.31 -1.57 -2.93
CA LEU A 81 18.55 -1.02 -2.37
C LEU A 81 18.50 0.50 -2.08
N CYS A 82 17.56 0.97 -1.25
CA CYS A 82 17.00 2.32 -1.19
C CYS A 82 16.01 2.48 -2.37
N LEU A 83 14.69 2.56 -2.12
CA LEU A 83 13.64 2.59 -3.15
C LEU A 83 14.03 3.50 -4.34
N ARG A 84 14.31 2.90 -5.51
CA ARG A 84 14.76 3.63 -6.71
C ARG A 84 13.72 4.67 -7.13
N GLY A 85 13.98 5.93 -6.81
CA GLY A 85 13.68 7.07 -7.67
C GLY A 85 12.32 7.74 -7.53
N ILE A 86 11.93 8.15 -6.32
CA ILE A 86 11.11 9.37 -6.19
C ILE A 86 11.80 10.25 -5.13
N ASP A 87 12.61 11.16 -5.67
CA ASP A 87 13.44 12.18 -5.01
C ASP A 87 14.67 11.63 -4.26
N ASP A 88 15.79 12.29 -4.48
CA ASP A 88 17.13 11.95 -4.01
C ASP A 88 17.23 12.15 -2.47
N PHE A 89 16.57 11.30 -1.70
CA PHE A 89 16.66 11.30 -0.23
C PHE A 89 17.91 10.51 0.16
N GLY A 90 18.86 11.23 0.75
CA GLY A 90 20.24 10.79 0.99
C GLY A 90 20.40 9.40 1.60
N SER A 91 21.45 8.73 1.13
CA SER A 91 22.09 7.50 1.64
C SER A 91 21.40 6.84 2.85
N CYS A 92 20.98 5.59 2.67
CA CYS A 92 20.68 4.64 3.74
C CYS A 92 21.92 4.49 4.65
N ASN A 93 22.09 5.40 5.61
CA ASN A 93 23.25 5.43 6.49
C ASN A 93 22.98 4.45 7.64
N THR A 94 23.53 3.26 7.51
CA THR A 94 23.49 2.18 8.50
C THR A 94 24.28 2.59 9.75
N THR A 95 23.68 3.39 10.61
CA THR A 95 24.16 3.53 11.98
C THR A 95 23.33 2.63 12.88
N ASP A 96 23.88 1.42 13.09
CA ASP A 96 23.59 0.47 14.16
C ASP A 96 22.15 -0.12 14.20
N PRO A 97 21.94 -1.39 13.79
CA PRO A 97 20.62 -2.05 13.83
C PRO A 97 20.10 -2.29 15.27
N THR A 98 20.92 -2.08 16.29
CA THR A 98 20.55 -2.19 17.71
C THR A 98 20.20 -0.86 18.36
N ALA A 99 20.44 0.27 17.67
CA ALA A 99 20.09 1.58 18.16
C ALA A 99 18.57 1.80 18.02
N SER A 100 17.96 2.53 18.97
CA SER A 100 16.51 2.79 18.95
C SER A 100 16.07 3.57 17.70
N ASN A 101 16.99 4.32 17.11
CA ASN A 101 16.92 5.08 15.86
C ASN A 101 17.49 4.32 14.65
N ALA A 102 17.65 2.99 14.72
CA ALA A 102 18.08 2.19 13.59
C ALA A 102 17.10 2.35 12.42
N ILE A 103 17.52 3.10 11.41
CA ILE A 103 16.85 3.24 10.11
C ILE A 103 16.50 1.85 9.56
N ASP A 104 17.35 0.85 9.86
CA ASP A 104 17.20 -0.53 9.42
C ASP A 104 15.92 -1.22 9.95
N ARG A 105 15.46 -0.94 11.18
CA ARG A 105 14.22 -1.54 11.73
C ARG A 105 12.95 -0.95 11.10
N VAL A 106 12.92 0.37 10.99
CA VAL A 106 11.82 1.10 10.34
C VAL A 106 11.69 0.67 8.89
N GLU A 107 12.83 0.54 8.21
CA GLU A 107 12.88 0.09 6.83
C GLU A 107 12.49 -1.39 6.68
N ALA A 108 12.92 -2.28 7.57
CA ALA A 108 12.55 -3.69 7.54
C ALA A 108 11.02 -3.88 7.70
N ILE A 109 10.41 -3.20 8.68
CA ILE A 109 8.95 -3.21 8.88
C ILE A 109 8.22 -2.64 7.65
N SER A 110 8.74 -1.55 7.09
CA SER A 110 8.17 -0.93 5.87
C SER A 110 8.23 -1.86 4.66
N ASN A 111 9.33 -2.59 4.51
CA ASN A 111 9.51 -3.55 3.42
C ASN A 111 8.54 -4.73 3.52
N VAL A 112 8.23 -5.21 4.72
CA VAL A 112 7.19 -6.22 4.92
C VAL A 112 5.82 -5.68 4.53
N ALA A 113 5.46 -4.48 4.97
CA ALA A 113 4.21 -3.85 4.55
C ALA A 113 4.10 -3.76 3.02
N ILE A 114 5.14 -3.26 2.35
CA ILE A 114 5.19 -3.10 0.89
C ILE A 114 5.07 -4.45 0.18
N ARG A 115 5.72 -5.50 0.70
CA ARG A 115 5.61 -6.84 0.13
C ARG A 115 4.18 -7.36 0.20
N HIS A 116 3.51 -7.17 1.33
CA HIS A 116 2.15 -7.64 1.52
C HIS A 116 1.10 -6.74 0.84
N ALA A 117 1.51 -5.55 0.39
CA ALA A 117 0.75 -4.68 -0.48
C ALA A 117 0.90 -4.99 -1.99
N ARG A 118 1.63 -6.07 -2.36
CA ARG A 118 1.85 -6.47 -3.76
C ARG A 118 0.54 -6.81 -4.46
N GLY A 119 0.19 -5.97 -5.43
CA GLY A 119 -1.01 -6.07 -6.25
C GLY A 119 -1.75 -4.74 -6.32
N LEU A 120 -1.53 -3.84 -5.34
CA LEU A 120 -1.98 -2.46 -5.45
C LEU A 120 -1.25 -1.82 -6.64
N ALA A 121 -1.94 -0.95 -7.37
CA ALA A 121 -1.38 -0.17 -8.45
C ALA A 121 -0.58 1.01 -7.87
N VAL A 122 0.55 0.70 -7.25
CA VAL A 122 1.39 1.69 -6.57
C VAL A 122 2.35 2.33 -7.57
N GLU A 123 2.24 3.65 -7.71
CA GLU A 123 3.18 4.47 -8.49
C GLU A 123 4.25 5.10 -7.60
N ARG A 124 3.90 5.38 -6.34
CA ARG A 124 4.77 6.12 -5.41
C ARG A 124 4.76 5.50 -4.02
N TYR A 125 5.91 5.58 -3.36
CA TYR A 125 6.09 5.09 -2.00
C TYR A 125 6.45 6.25 -1.06
N ALA A 126 5.83 6.28 0.10
CA ALA A 126 6.07 7.30 1.13
C ALA A 126 6.29 6.61 2.49
N ILE A 127 7.54 6.52 2.93
CA ILE A 127 7.98 5.63 4.03
C ILE A 127 8.62 6.35 5.23
N THR A 128 8.81 7.67 5.17
CA THR A 128 9.39 8.49 6.25
C THR A 128 8.54 9.72 6.48
N SER A 129 8.35 10.11 7.74
CA SER A 129 7.64 11.31 8.21
C SER A 129 8.02 12.59 7.45
N GLY A 130 9.26 12.70 6.97
CA GLY A 130 9.68 13.80 6.10
C GLY A 130 8.87 13.86 4.80
N VAL A 131 8.63 12.71 4.17
CA VAL A 131 7.71 12.59 3.03
C VAL A 131 6.29 12.89 3.50
N TYR A 132 5.87 12.45 4.69
CA TYR A 132 4.56 12.79 5.32
C TYR A 132 4.25 14.27 5.39
N THR A 133 5.27 15.03 5.69
CA THR A 133 5.17 16.47 5.83
C THR A 133 5.49 17.23 4.53
N ALA A 134 6.00 16.55 3.51
CA ALA A 134 6.28 17.14 2.21
C ALA A 134 4.97 17.40 1.46
N THR A 135 4.76 18.65 1.06
CA THR A 135 3.51 19.14 0.47
C THR A 135 3.12 18.35 -0.78
N GLY A 136 2.03 17.60 -0.68
CA GLY A 136 1.30 17.02 -1.80
C GLY A 136 1.72 15.62 -2.24
N TYR A 137 2.44 14.83 -1.43
CA TYR A 137 2.72 13.42 -1.74
C TYR A 137 1.56 12.46 -1.40
N TYR A 138 0.87 12.73 -0.30
CA TYR A 138 -0.27 11.95 0.24
C TYR A 138 -1.48 12.03 -0.67
N ASP A 139 -1.71 13.21 -1.22
CA ASP A 139 -2.88 13.50 -2.04
C ASP A 139 -2.70 13.07 -3.50
N ARG A 140 -1.54 12.51 -3.88
CA ARG A 140 -1.37 11.97 -5.23
C ARG A 140 -2.00 10.57 -5.35
N PRO A 141 -2.74 10.32 -6.44
CA PRO A 141 -3.25 8.97 -6.72
C PRO A 141 -2.10 7.98 -6.85
N GLY A 142 -2.33 6.73 -6.45
CA GLY A 142 -1.33 5.65 -6.55
C GLY A 142 -0.20 5.75 -5.52
N THR A 143 -0.26 6.65 -4.54
CA THR A 143 0.69 6.69 -3.43
C THR A 143 0.33 5.64 -2.38
N LEU A 144 1.26 4.73 -2.10
CA LEU A 144 1.27 3.88 -0.91
C LEU A 144 2.22 4.50 0.11
N GLY A 145 1.79 4.59 1.37
CA GLY A 145 2.75 4.90 2.42
C GLY A 145 2.60 4.07 3.67
N VAL A 146 3.73 3.95 4.35
CA VAL A 146 3.92 3.19 5.59
C VAL A 146 4.61 4.08 6.61
N LEU A 147 3.89 4.45 7.66
CA LEU A 147 4.41 5.28 8.74
C LEU A 147 4.60 4.40 9.95
N ILE A 148 5.79 4.48 10.52
CA ILE A 148 6.13 3.77 11.74
C ILE A 148 6.38 4.81 12.81
N ILE A 149 5.67 4.64 13.92
CA ILE A 149 5.78 5.49 15.10
C ILE A 149 6.12 4.55 16.24
N GLY A 150 7.10 4.88 17.05
CA GLY A 150 7.53 4.03 18.14
C GLY A 150 7.95 4.87 19.32
N GLN A 151 7.80 4.33 20.52
CA GLN A 151 8.25 5.05 21.72
C GLN A 151 9.77 5.16 21.74
N SER A 152 10.28 6.38 21.87
CA SER A 152 11.71 6.61 22.11
C SER A 152 12.15 6.05 23.47
N ASP A 153 11.34 6.28 24.50
CA ASP A 153 11.50 5.79 25.87
C ASP A 153 10.13 5.42 26.49
N GLU A 154 10.11 4.74 27.65
CA GLU A 154 8.86 4.30 28.33
C GLU A 154 7.91 5.46 28.68
N THR A 155 8.44 6.69 28.79
CA THR A 155 7.66 7.91 29.04
C THR A 155 7.09 8.55 27.76
N ASP A 156 7.52 8.13 26.58
CA ASP A 156 7.08 8.65 25.29
C ASP A 156 5.75 8.03 24.87
N ILE A 157 4.65 8.48 25.48
CA ILE A 157 3.30 8.00 25.20
C ILE A 157 2.77 8.44 23.82
N THR A 158 3.35 9.49 23.23
CA THR A 158 2.96 10.03 21.93
C THR A 158 3.58 9.26 20.78
N GLY A 159 4.75 8.66 21.02
CA GLY A 159 5.53 8.02 19.99
C GLY A 159 6.26 9.03 19.11
N THR A 160 7.46 8.63 18.68
CA THR A 160 8.28 9.41 17.77
C THR A 160 8.10 8.86 16.35
N PRO A 161 7.74 9.69 15.35
CA PRO A 161 7.70 9.26 13.95
C PRO A 161 9.08 8.80 13.46
N ASP A 162 9.10 7.87 12.51
CA ASP A 162 10.32 7.26 11.95
C ASP A 162 11.21 6.60 12.99
N HIS A 163 10.59 6.08 14.05
CA HIS A 163 11.27 5.40 15.13
C HIS A 163 10.58 4.06 15.38
N ALA A 164 11.33 2.95 15.37
CA ALA A 164 10.77 1.61 15.57
C ALA A 164 10.67 1.23 17.06
N GLY A 165 10.99 2.15 17.97
CA GLY A 165 11.03 1.91 19.42
C GLY A 165 12.12 0.92 19.83
N ARG A 166 12.44 0.81 21.12
CA ARG A 166 13.30 -0.28 21.61
C ARG A 166 12.51 -1.59 21.67
N GLU A 167 13.20 -2.72 21.66
CA GLU A 167 12.56 -4.03 21.83
C GLU A 167 11.74 -4.05 23.13
N GLY A 168 10.48 -4.50 23.02
CA GLY A 168 9.53 -4.52 24.14
C GLY A 168 8.73 -3.23 24.36
N LEU A 169 9.09 -2.12 23.71
CA LEU A 169 8.26 -0.91 23.68
C LEU A 169 7.24 -0.97 22.54
N ASN A 170 6.13 -0.24 22.69
CA ASN A 170 5.08 -0.18 21.68
C ASN A 170 5.52 0.52 20.40
N VAL A 171 5.03 -0.05 19.31
CA VAL A 171 5.20 0.43 17.94
C VAL A 171 3.83 0.47 17.29
N TRP A 172 3.56 1.55 16.59
CA TRP A 172 2.39 1.74 15.75
C TRP A 172 2.83 1.69 14.29
N VAL A 173 2.13 0.86 13.52
CA VAL A 173 2.32 0.76 12.07
C VAL A 173 1.06 1.25 11.41
N GLN A 174 1.20 2.30 10.61
CA GLN A 174 0.11 2.88 9.83
C GLN A 174 0.40 2.71 8.35
N VAL A 175 -0.46 1.97 7.66
CA VAL A 175 -0.40 1.81 6.21
C VAL A 175 -1.59 2.53 5.59
N TYR A 176 -1.35 3.32 4.55
CA TYR A 176 -2.41 3.97 3.80
C TYR A 176 -2.10 3.89 2.30
N TYR A 177 -3.15 3.90 1.49
CA TYR A 177 -3.05 3.86 0.04
C TYR A 177 -4.05 4.84 -0.55
N ASN A 178 -3.59 5.72 -1.43
CA ASN A 178 -4.45 6.62 -2.17
C ASN A 178 -4.95 5.91 -3.44
N VAL A 179 -6.17 5.39 -3.36
CA VAL A 179 -6.81 4.71 -4.48
C VAL A 179 -7.13 5.74 -5.55
N GLU A 180 -6.56 5.55 -6.74
CA GLU A 180 -7.01 6.26 -7.92
C GLU A 180 -8.44 5.81 -8.25
N MET A 181 -9.39 6.74 -8.15
CA MET A 181 -10.70 6.54 -8.76
C MET A 181 -10.55 6.76 -10.25
N VAL A 182 -11.06 5.80 -11.04
CA VAL A 182 -11.22 6.01 -12.48
C VAL A 182 -12.11 7.23 -12.68
N ASP A 183 -11.55 8.32 -13.19
CA ASP A 183 -12.33 9.44 -13.70
C ASP A 183 -12.86 9.01 -15.08
N PRO A 184 -14.18 8.80 -15.25
CA PRO A 184 -14.72 8.37 -16.54
C PRO A 184 -14.77 9.51 -17.58
N ILE A 185 -14.30 10.73 -17.24
CA ILE A 185 -14.47 11.94 -18.06
C ILE A 185 -13.15 12.68 -18.35
N TYR A 186 -11.99 12.12 -18.01
CA TYR A 186 -10.68 12.62 -18.44
C TYR A 186 -9.77 11.54 -19.02
#